data_AF-A0A3E5GJP9-F1
#
_entry.id   AF-A0A3E5GJP9-F1
#
_cell.length_a   1.000
_cell.length_b   1.000
_cell.length_c   1.000
_cell.angle_alpha   90.00
_cell.angle_beta   90.00
_cell.angle_gamma   90.00
#
_symmetry.space_group_name_H-M   'P 1'
#
loop_
_entity.id
_entity.type
_entity.pdbx_description
1 polymer ?
#
loop_
_entity_poly.entity_id
_entity_poly.type
_entity_poly.pdbx_seq_one_letter_code
_entity_poly.pdbx_strand_id
1 'polypeptide(L)'
;MKFRPCIDIHNGKVKQIVGGSLRDQGDQAEENFAADQGADYFAEMYKKDGLKGGHVILLNPASSEYYGQTKKQALKALHAYPGGLQIGGGITADNASEYIRAGASHVIVTSYVFKNGEIYWDNLKKLCMAVGKEHVVLDLSCRKKDGRYYIVTDRWQTFTNVELGTKILGRLSGYCDEFLVHGVDVEGKASGIEQELIEILKQADIPVTYAGGIGSMEDLEQIRRTGNGKVDFTIGSALDLFGGRIPYEVIKEYH
;
A
#
# COMPACT_ATOMS: atom_id res chain seq x y z
N MET A 1 5.98 -2.63 -15.93
CA MET A 1 4.81 -2.68 -15.04
C MET A 1 4.84 -4.03 -14.36
N LYS A 2 4.89 -4.01 -13.04
CA LYS A 2 5.02 -5.17 -12.17
C LYS A 2 3.78 -5.31 -11.31
N PHE A 3 3.46 -6.54 -10.93
CA PHE A 3 2.52 -6.81 -9.86
C PHE A 3 3.22 -6.73 -8.50
N ARG A 4 2.65 -5.94 -7.58
CA ARG A 4 3.06 -5.86 -6.18
C ARG A 4 1.97 -6.53 -5.33
N PRO A 5 2.21 -7.72 -4.75
CA PRO A 5 1.18 -8.43 -3.99
C PRO A 5 0.89 -7.75 -2.65
N CYS A 6 -0.24 -8.04 -2.00
CA CYS A 6 -0.56 -7.52 -0.67
C CYS A 6 -0.94 -8.62 0.33
N ILE A 7 -0.69 -8.35 1.61
CA ILE A 7 -1.11 -9.15 2.76
C ILE A 7 -1.65 -8.18 3.81
N ASP A 8 -2.96 -7.94 3.78
CA ASP A 8 -3.60 -7.09 4.78
C ASP A 8 -3.98 -7.93 6.00
N ILE A 9 -3.61 -7.45 7.18
CA ILE A 9 -3.74 -8.19 8.44
C ILE A 9 -4.63 -7.41 9.40
N HIS A 10 -5.74 -8.02 9.78
CA HIS A 10 -6.69 -7.47 10.74
C HIS A 10 -7.13 -8.53 11.75
N ASN A 11 -7.10 -8.19 13.03
CA ASN A 11 -7.39 -9.06 14.16
C ASN A 11 -6.60 -10.39 14.12
N GLY A 12 -5.31 -10.32 13.78
CA GLY A 12 -4.41 -11.47 13.74
C GLY A 12 -4.62 -12.45 12.57
N LYS A 13 -5.42 -12.07 11.57
CA LYS A 13 -5.70 -12.87 10.37
C LYS A 13 -5.44 -12.08 9.09
N VAL A 14 -5.06 -12.77 8.03
CA VAL A 14 -5.01 -12.20 6.68
C VAL A 14 -6.44 -12.02 6.18
N LYS A 15 -6.80 -10.79 5.81
CA LYS A 15 -8.16 -10.42 5.40
C LYS A 15 -8.12 -9.49 4.21
N GLN A 16 -9.19 -9.47 3.43
CA GLN A 16 -9.50 -8.36 2.53
C GLN A 16 -10.77 -7.70 3.02
N ILE A 17 -10.72 -6.39 3.24
CA ILE A 17 -11.84 -5.61 3.77
C ILE A 17 -12.48 -4.75 2.68
N VAL A 18 -13.73 -4.37 2.88
CA VAL A 18 -14.38 -3.34 2.05
C VAL A 18 -13.75 -1.99 2.39
N GLY A 19 -13.23 -1.28 1.38
CA GLY A 19 -12.58 0.02 1.56
C GLY A 19 -13.45 1.00 2.34
N GLY A 20 -12.89 1.62 3.39
CA GLY A 20 -13.60 2.56 4.25
C GLY A 20 -14.52 1.95 5.32
N SER A 21 -14.64 0.62 5.40
CA SER A 21 -15.45 -0.06 6.44
C SER A 21 -14.74 -0.21 7.79
N LEU A 22 -13.42 0.03 7.83
CA LEU A 22 -12.59 -0.14 9.03
C LEU A 22 -12.97 0.86 10.14
N ARG A 23 -13.37 0.31 11.29
CA ARG A 23 -13.71 1.04 12.52
C ARG A 23 -12.75 0.64 13.64
N ASP A 24 -11.96 1.60 14.10
CA ASP A 24 -11.07 1.39 15.25
C ASP A 24 -11.86 1.08 16.52
N GLN A 25 -13.06 1.67 16.65
CA GLN A 25 -13.95 1.38 17.76
C GLN A 25 -14.54 -0.02 17.60
N GLY A 26 -14.09 -0.94 18.45
CA GLY A 26 -14.53 -2.33 18.46
C GLY A 26 -13.84 -3.22 17.43
N ASP A 27 -12.77 -2.75 16.78
CA ASP A 27 -11.95 -3.51 15.82
C ASP A 27 -12.80 -4.21 14.74
N GLN A 28 -13.75 -3.46 14.17
CA GLN A 28 -14.71 -3.97 13.18
C GLN A 28 -14.32 -3.55 11.77
N ALA A 29 -14.48 -4.45 10.82
CA ALA A 29 -14.44 -4.15 9.39
C ALA A 29 -15.44 -5.07 8.68
N GLU A 30 -15.98 -4.61 7.57
CA GLU A 30 -16.71 -5.48 6.65
C GLU A 30 -15.68 -6.25 5.82
N GLU A 31 -15.80 -7.57 5.80
CA GLU A 31 -14.80 -8.47 5.20
C GLU A 31 -15.32 -9.02 3.88
N ASN A 32 -14.53 -8.86 2.83
CA ASN A 32 -14.70 -9.60 1.58
C ASN A 32 -14.17 -11.03 1.72
N PHE A 33 -13.13 -11.21 2.53
CA PHE A 33 -12.43 -12.48 2.69
C PHE A 33 -11.65 -12.52 4.01
N ALA A 34 -11.57 -13.70 4.61
CA ALA A 34 -10.68 -14.01 5.70
C ALA A 34 -9.99 -15.35 5.43
N ALA A 35 -8.66 -15.36 5.45
CA ALA A 35 -7.89 -16.58 5.23
C ALA A 35 -7.86 -17.43 6.50
N ASP A 36 -7.82 -18.75 6.31
CA ASP A 36 -7.44 -19.69 7.37
C ASP A 36 -5.92 -19.77 7.53
N GLN A 37 -5.18 -19.49 6.46
CA GLN A 37 -3.72 -19.49 6.42
C GLN A 37 -3.12 -18.25 7.11
N GLY A 38 -1.93 -18.43 7.69
CA GLY A 38 -1.14 -17.34 8.23
C GLY A 38 -0.48 -16.48 7.15
N ALA A 39 0.04 -15.33 7.55
CA ALA A 39 0.72 -14.40 6.63
C ALA A 39 2.04 -14.98 6.05
N ASP A 40 2.68 -15.90 6.76
CA ASP A 40 3.84 -16.68 6.30
C ASP A 40 3.52 -17.51 5.05
N TYR A 41 2.35 -18.15 4.99
CA TYR A 41 1.94 -18.93 3.82
C TYR A 41 1.93 -18.08 2.54
N PHE A 42 1.32 -16.90 2.59
CA PHE A 42 1.27 -15.99 1.44
C PHE A 42 2.65 -15.44 1.09
N ALA A 43 3.48 -15.11 2.09
CA ALA A 43 4.85 -14.67 1.88
C ALA A 43 5.73 -15.74 1.20
N GLU A 44 5.61 -17.01 1.60
CA GLU A 44 6.32 -18.14 0.98
C GLU A 44 5.86 -18.36 -0.46
N MET A 45 4.56 -18.23 -0.72
CA MET A 45 4.01 -18.30 -2.08
C MET A 45 4.60 -17.19 -2.97
N TYR A 46 4.53 -15.94 -2.52
CA TYR A 46 5.11 -14.80 -3.27
C TYR A 46 6.63 -14.94 -3.46
N LYS A 47 7.33 -15.52 -2.48
CA LYS A 47 8.77 -15.84 -2.60
C LYS A 47 9.04 -16.89 -3.67
N LYS A 48 8.26 -17.97 -3.68
CA LYS A 48 8.37 -19.04 -4.67
C LYS A 48 8.14 -18.49 -6.09
N ASP A 49 7.21 -17.57 -6.21
CA ASP A 49 6.87 -16.92 -7.47
C ASP A 49 7.77 -15.70 -7.79
N GLY A 50 8.75 -15.36 -6.94
CA GLY A 50 9.71 -14.28 -7.19
C GLY A 50 9.14 -12.86 -7.12
N LEU A 51 7.95 -12.66 -6.56
CA LEU A 51 7.27 -11.37 -6.45
C LEU A 51 7.88 -10.52 -5.33
N LYS A 52 8.36 -9.31 -5.63
CA LYS A 52 9.01 -8.42 -4.66
C LYS A 52 8.29 -7.08 -4.51
N GLY A 53 8.53 -6.43 -3.38
CA GLY A 53 7.86 -5.18 -3.01
C GLY A 53 6.38 -5.38 -2.68
N GLY A 54 6.01 -6.58 -2.24
CA GLY A 54 4.65 -6.83 -1.78
C GLY A 54 4.37 -6.15 -0.44
N HIS A 55 3.17 -5.64 -0.24
CA HIS A 55 2.81 -4.82 0.93
C HIS A 55 2.19 -5.68 2.03
N VAL A 56 2.79 -5.68 3.23
CA VAL A 56 2.18 -6.26 4.43
C VAL A 56 1.61 -5.12 5.26
N ILE A 57 0.28 -5.04 5.40
CA ILE A 57 -0.38 -3.89 6.05
C ILE A 57 -1.02 -4.32 7.37
N LEU A 58 -0.59 -3.71 8.48
CA LEU A 58 -1.24 -3.85 9.78
C LEU A 58 -2.44 -2.90 9.83
N LEU A 59 -3.65 -3.46 9.86
CA LEU A 59 -4.89 -2.66 9.88
C LEU A 59 -5.34 -2.28 11.29
N ASN A 60 -4.87 -2.98 12.34
CA ASN A 60 -5.16 -2.58 13.71
C ASN A 60 -4.25 -1.43 14.16
N PRO A 61 -4.79 -0.39 14.84
CA PRO A 61 -3.97 0.63 15.46
C PRO A 61 -3.19 0.05 16.65
N ALA A 62 -2.08 0.69 17.02
CA ALA A 62 -1.23 0.24 18.15
C ALA A 62 -1.97 0.18 19.51
N SER A 63 -3.09 0.90 19.65
CA SER A 63 -3.94 0.89 20.83
C SER A 63 -4.92 -0.29 20.90
N SER A 64 -5.08 -1.05 19.81
CA SER A 64 -5.98 -2.20 19.75
C SER A 64 -5.45 -3.38 20.58
N GLU A 65 -6.34 -4.12 21.24
CA GLU A 65 -5.99 -5.37 21.93
C GLU A 65 -5.48 -6.46 20.96
N TYR A 66 -5.86 -6.38 19.68
CA TYR A 66 -5.45 -7.31 18.63
C TYR A 66 -4.11 -6.95 17.99
N TYR A 67 -3.57 -5.74 18.25
CA TYR A 67 -2.36 -5.25 17.60
C TYR A 67 -1.19 -6.23 17.76
N GLY A 68 -1.02 -6.84 18.94
CA GLY A 68 0.04 -7.83 19.18
C GLY A 68 -0.06 -9.07 18.28
N GLN A 69 -1.29 -9.56 18.02
CA GLN A 69 -1.53 -10.70 17.14
C GLN A 69 -1.31 -10.33 15.67
N THR A 70 -1.78 -9.15 15.26
CA THR A 70 -1.57 -8.60 13.92
C THR A 70 -0.09 -8.38 13.62
N LYS A 71 0.66 -7.77 14.55
CA LYS A 71 2.12 -7.61 14.44
C LYS A 71 2.83 -8.96 14.36
N LYS A 72 2.40 -9.97 15.13
CA LYS A 72 2.99 -11.32 15.07
C LYS A 72 2.84 -11.96 13.68
N GLN A 73 1.70 -11.80 13.02
CA GLN A 73 1.51 -12.27 11.64
C GLN A 73 2.40 -11.50 10.67
N ALA A 74 2.49 -10.18 10.80
CA ALA A 74 3.35 -9.38 9.92
C ALA A 74 4.81 -9.82 10.01
N LEU A 75 5.33 -10.04 11.24
CA LEU A 75 6.69 -10.55 11.45
C LEU A 75 6.90 -11.95 10.86
N LYS A 76 5.90 -12.84 10.91
CA LYS A 76 5.97 -14.15 10.24
C LYS A 76 6.16 -14.01 8.73
N ALA A 77 5.41 -13.12 8.08
CA ALA A 77 5.57 -12.85 6.65
C ALA A 77 6.97 -12.30 6.31
N LEU A 78 7.45 -11.33 7.09
CA LEU A 78 8.79 -10.75 6.88
C LEU A 78 9.91 -11.79 7.04
N HIS A 79 9.83 -12.66 8.05
CA HIS A 79 10.82 -13.72 8.25
C HIS A 79 10.76 -14.81 7.16
N ALA A 80 9.59 -15.08 6.59
CA ALA A 80 9.44 -16.04 5.50
C ALA A 80 10.09 -15.55 4.19
N TYR A 81 10.01 -14.24 3.93
CA TYR A 81 10.61 -13.60 2.76
C TYR A 81 11.45 -12.36 3.08
N PRO A 82 12.64 -12.53 3.70
CA PRO A 82 13.51 -11.41 4.03
C PRO A 82 13.94 -10.63 2.79
N GLY A 83 13.78 -9.31 2.83
CA GLY A 83 14.05 -8.40 1.72
C GLY A 83 13.05 -8.48 0.55
N GLY A 84 11.99 -9.30 0.67
CA GLY A 84 10.98 -9.47 -0.38
C GLY A 84 9.76 -8.58 -0.22
N LEU A 85 9.38 -8.28 1.03
CA LEU A 85 8.14 -7.59 1.37
C LEU A 85 8.41 -6.21 2.00
N GLN A 86 7.43 -5.32 1.88
CA GLN A 86 7.36 -4.01 2.51
C GLN A 86 6.32 -4.06 3.64
N ILE A 87 6.36 -3.13 4.58
CA ILE A 87 5.44 -3.15 5.73
C ILE A 87 4.88 -1.78 6.09
N GLY A 88 3.56 -1.71 6.26
CA GLY A 88 2.83 -0.51 6.63
C GLY A 88 1.88 -0.72 7.81
N GLY A 89 1.30 0.38 8.29
CA GLY A 89 0.40 0.39 9.44
C GLY A 89 1.09 0.88 10.71
N GLY A 90 0.89 2.16 11.06
CA GLY A 90 1.44 2.75 12.29
C GLY A 90 2.96 2.95 12.30
N ILE A 91 3.60 3.00 11.14
CA ILE A 91 5.06 3.24 11.03
C ILE A 91 5.42 4.65 11.48
N THR A 92 6.45 4.76 12.32
CA THR A 92 7.09 6.00 12.76
C THR A 92 8.61 5.84 12.71
N ALA A 93 9.35 6.94 12.88
CA ALA A 93 10.81 6.88 12.99
C ALA A 93 11.30 6.01 14.17
N ASP A 94 10.50 5.87 15.23
CA ASP A 94 10.88 5.14 16.43
C ASP A 94 10.75 3.62 16.28
N ASN A 95 9.85 3.15 15.41
CA ASN A 95 9.61 1.72 15.21
C ASN A 95 10.13 1.17 13.87
N ALA A 96 10.42 2.03 12.89
CA ALA A 96 10.75 1.60 11.52
C ALA A 96 11.94 0.64 11.46
N SER A 97 13.02 0.94 12.19
CA SER A 97 14.23 0.10 12.16
C SER A 97 14.00 -1.31 12.73
N GLU A 98 12.99 -1.51 13.59
CA GLU A 98 12.60 -2.85 14.06
C GLU A 98 12.17 -3.74 12.90
N TYR A 99 11.33 -3.21 12.02
CA TYR A 99 10.78 -3.96 10.90
C TYR A 99 11.80 -4.23 9.79
N ILE A 100 12.69 -3.27 9.52
CA ILE A 100 13.82 -3.48 8.61
C ILE A 100 14.71 -4.63 9.12
N ARG A 101 15.04 -4.65 10.42
CA ARG A 101 15.81 -5.76 11.02
C ARG A 101 15.05 -7.10 10.99
N ALA A 102 13.73 -7.07 11.03
CA ALA A 102 12.88 -8.25 10.91
C ALA A 102 12.76 -8.78 9.46
N GLY A 103 13.35 -8.11 8.48
CA GLY A 103 13.40 -8.57 7.08
C GLY A 103 12.50 -7.80 6.13
N ALA A 104 11.87 -6.69 6.55
CA ALA A 104 11.22 -5.80 5.59
C ALA A 104 12.27 -5.16 4.66
N SER A 105 11.98 -5.14 3.37
CA SER A 105 12.72 -4.37 2.39
C SER A 105 12.52 -2.86 2.58
N HIS A 106 11.30 -2.45 2.92
CA HIS A 106 10.93 -1.06 3.14
C HIS A 106 9.85 -0.95 4.21
N VAL A 107 9.75 0.23 4.80
CA VAL A 107 8.59 0.65 5.58
C VAL A 107 7.70 1.60 4.76
N ILE A 108 6.39 1.37 4.81
CA ILE A 108 5.37 2.17 4.14
C ILE A 108 4.80 3.14 5.17
N VAL A 109 4.84 4.44 4.87
CA VAL A 109 4.44 5.49 5.81
C VAL A 109 3.42 6.46 5.19
N THR A 110 2.40 6.77 5.99
CA THR A 110 1.29 7.66 5.61
C THR A 110 1.09 8.69 6.71
N SER A 111 0.33 8.34 7.75
CA SER A 111 -0.16 9.26 8.79
C SER A 111 0.93 9.83 9.69
N TYR A 112 2.15 9.29 9.72
CA TYR A 112 3.27 9.91 10.45
C TYR A 112 3.84 11.13 9.72
N VAL A 113 3.78 11.13 8.38
CA VAL A 113 4.32 12.18 7.50
C VAL A 113 3.23 13.16 7.07
N PHE A 114 2.02 12.67 6.78
CA PHE A 114 0.89 13.49 6.36
C PHE A 114 -0.10 13.64 7.51
N LYS A 115 -0.20 14.85 8.07
CA LYS A 115 -1.09 15.16 9.21
C LYS A 115 -1.69 16.54 9.05
N ASN A 116 -2.93 16.73 9.53
CA ASN A 116 -3.57 18.05 9.61
C ASN A 116 -3.53 18.84 8.30
N GLY A 117 -3.62 18.14 7.16
CA GLY A 117 -3.58 18.77 5.85
C GLY A 117 -2.20 19.17 5.31
N GLU A 118 -1.11 18.78 5.98
CA GLU A 118 0.27 19.19 5.63
C GLU A 118 1.28 18.03 5.66
N ILE A 119 2.46 18.28 5.10
CA ILE A 119 3.62 17.38 5.13
C ILE A 119 4.54 17.77 6.28
N TYR A 120 4.77 16.84 7.18
CA TYR A 120 5.64 16.99 8.34
C TYR A 120 7.06 16.61 7.93
N TRP A 121 7.76 17.54 7.29
CA TRP A 121 9.11 17.33 6.76
C TRP A 121 10.11 16.83 7.80
N ASP A 122 10.00 17.27 9.05
CA ASP A 122 10.90 16.83 10.12
C ASP A 122 10.66 15.37 10.49
N ASN A 123 9.41 14.89 10.42
CA ASN A 123 9.11 13.47 10.63
C ASN A 123 9.67 12.62 9.48
N LEU A 124 9.53 13.10 8.24
CA LEU A 124 10.08 12.42 7.06
C LEU A 124 11.62 12.34 7.13
N LYS A 125 12.29 13.43 7.52
CA LYS A 125 13.74 13.45 7.75
C LYS A 125 14.16 12.48 8.86
N LYS A 126 13.46 12.47 10.00
CA LYS A 126 13.73 11.53 11.10
C LYS A 126 13.59 10.08 10.65
N LEU A 127 12.56 9.77 9.86
CA LEU A 127 12.39 8.44 9.30
C LEU A 127 13.55 8.05 8.38
N CYS A 128 13.94 8.94 7.46
CA CYS A 128 15.11 8.71 6.60
C CYS A 128 16.40 8.53 7.40
N MET A 129 16.58 9.25 8.51
CA MET A 129 17.74 9.06 9.40
C MET A 129 17.71 7.70 10.10
N ALA A 130 16.52 7.17 10.41
CA ALA A 130 16.36 5.92 11.14
C ALA A 130 16.58 4.68 10.25
N VAL A 131 16.21 4.75 8.98
CA VAL A 131 16.24 3.59 8.08
C VAL A 131 16.89 3.80 6.71
N GLY A 132 17.25 5.03 6.33
CA GLY A 132 17.67 5.33 4.96
C GLY A 132 16.48 5.54 4.03
N LYS A 133 16.61 6.41 3.02
CA LYS A 133 15.48 6.70 2.10
C LYS A 133 15.17 5.52 1.18
N GLU A 134 16.19 4.71 0.90
CA GLU A 134 16.16 3.46 0.13
C GLU A 134 15.33 2.36 0.81
N HIS A 135 14.85 2.62 2.04
CA HIS A 135 13.99 1.74 2.81
C HIS A 135 12.63 2.40 3.13
N VAL A 136 12.28 3.51 2.49
CA VAL A 136 11.03 4.26 2.73
C VAL A 136 10.15 4.22 1.50
N VAL A 137 8.89 3.85 1.69
CA VAL A 137 7.80 4.00 0.72
C VAL A 137 6.80 5.01 1.28
N LEU A 138 6.46 6.02 0.47
CA LEU A 138 5.40 6.97 0.82
C LEU A 138 4.08 6.48 0.26
N ASP A 139 3.13 6.21 1.16
CA ASP A 139 1.75 5.92 0.78
C ASP A 139 0.94 7.22 0.70
N LEU A 140 0.40 7.48 -0.49
CA LEU A 140 -0.33 8.68 -0.86
C LEU A 140 -1.77 8.28 -1.26
N SER A 141 -2.69 8.38 -0.33
CA SER A 141 -4.11 8.33 -0.68
C SER A 141 -4.52 9.62 -1.38
N CYS A 142 -5.06 9.51 -2.60
CA CYS A 142 -5.37 10.65 -3.45
C CYS A 142 -6.85 10.67 -3.82
N ARG A 143 -7.44 11.88 -3.79
CA ARG A 143 -8.84 12.09 -4.14
C ARG A 143 -9.00 13.31 -5.03
N LYS A 144 -9.95 13.24 -5.98
CA LYS A 144 -10.19 14.34 -6.92
C LYS A 144 -11.12 15.39 -6.31
N LYS A 145 -10.74 16.66 -6.42
CA LYS A 145 -11.54 17.83 -6.04
C LYS A 145 -11.29 18.94 -7.06
N ASP A 146 -12.37 19.51 -7.59
CA ASP A 146 -12.31 20.63 -8.55
C ASP A 146 -11.37 20.37 -9.74
N GLY A 147 -11.41 19.15 -10.27
CA GLY A 147 -10.59 18.73 -11.43
C GLY A 147 -9.14 18.38 -11.10
N ARG A 148 -8.72 18.42 -9.83
CA ARG A 148 -7.33 18.18 -9.39
C ARG A 148 -7.25 17.12 -8.31
N TYR A 149 -6.12 16.42 -8.24
CA TYR A 149 -5.88 15.41 -7.22
C TYR A 149 -5.17 16.01 -6.01
N TYR A 150 -5.65 15.67 -4.82
CA TYR A 150 -5.05 16.08 -3.57
C TYR A 150 -4.78 14.87 -2.71
N ILE A 151 -3.69 14.91 -1.95
CA ILE A 151 -3.45 13.92 -0.91
C ILE A 151 -4.53 14.09 0.16
N VAL A 152 -5.13 12.99 0.60
CA VAL A 152 -6.11 12.95 1.68
C VAL A 152 -5.57 12.12 2.84
N THR A 153 -5.90 12.54 4.06
CA THR A 153 -5.52 11.87 5.31
C THR A 153 -6.75 11.54 6.14
N ASP A 154 -6.55 10.89 7.28
CA ASP A 154 -7.61 10.52 8.22
C ASP A 154 -8.74 9.72 7.54
N ARG A 155 -8.39 8.51 7.06
CA ARG A 155 -9.31 7.63 6.33
C ARG A 155 -10.00 8.31 5.16
N TRP A 156 -9.24 9.13 4.43
CA TRP A 156 -9.68 9.84 3.23
C TRP A 156 -10.71 10.95 3.44
N GLN A 157 -10.96 11.34 4.70
CA GLN A 157 -11.95 12.37 5.03
C GLN A 157 -11.37 13.78 4.96
N THR A 158 -10.09 13.95 5.25
CA THR A 158 -9.45 15.27 5.34
C THR A 158 -8.57 15.53 4.12
N PHE A 159 -8.98 16.47 3.27
CA PHE A 159 -8.14 16.98 2.18
C PHE A 159 -6.94 17.75 2.74
N THR A 160 -5.76 17.46 2.21
CA THR A 160 -4.57 18.29 2.43
C THR A 160 -4.53 19.45 1.45
N ASN A 161 -3.69 20.45 1.75
CA ASN A 161 -3.36 21.51 0.79
C ASN A 161 -2.29 21.05 -0.23
N VAL A 162 -2.02 19.75 -0.31
CA VAL A 162 -0.99 19.17 -1.16
C VAL A 162 -1.63 18.59 -2.41
N GLU A 163 -1.60 19.39 -3.47
CA GLU A 163 -1.97 18.96 -4.82
C GLU A 163 -0.93 17.95 -5.34
N LEU A 164 -1.40 16.79 -5.81
CA LEU A 164 -0.57 15.78 -6.42
C LEU A 164 -0.16 16.21 -7.83
N GLY A 165 1.13 16.10 -8.13
CA GLY A 165 1.70 16.48 -9.41
C GLY A 165 3.21 16.27 -9.45
N THR A 166 3.81 16.48 -10.62
CA THR A 166 5.25 16.25 -10.86
C THR A 166 6.15 16.98 -9.85
N LYS A 167 5.82 18.23 -9.51
CA LYS A 167 6.60 19.03 -8.55
C LYS A 167 6.65 18.42 -7.16
N ILE A 168 5.51 17.94 -6.64
CA ILE A 168 5.49 17.34 -5.30
C ILE A 168 6.09 15.93 -5.32
N LEU A 169 5.83 15.14 -6.36
CA LEU A 169 6.44 13.82 -6.54
C LEU A 169 7.97 13.93 -6.60
N GLY A 170 8.51 14.85 -7.40
CA GLY A 170 9.95 15.10 -7.49
C GLY A 170 10.57 15.64 -6.19
N ARG A 171 9.80 16.34 -5.35
CA ARG A 171 10.28 16.76 -4.02
C ARG A 171 10.31 15.59 -3.04
N LEU A 172 9.29 14.75 -3.07
CA LEU A 172 9.15 13.60 -2.17
C LEU A 172 10.12 12.45 -2.52
N SER A 173 10.47 12.26 -3.79
CA SER A 173 11.46 11.26 -4.23
C SER A 173 12.87 11.47 -3.65
N GLY A 174 13.15 12.67 -3.12
CA GLY A 174 14.35 12.92 -2.33
C GLY A 174 14.39 12.15 -0.98
N TYR A 175 13.25 11.62 -0.53
CA TYR A 175 13.06 11.06 0.82
C TYR A 175 12.45 9.65 0.83
N CYS A 176 12.19 9.06 -0.33
CA CYS A 176 11.67 7.70 -0.43
C CYS A 176 12.22 7.00 -1.67
N ASP A 177 12.15 5.67 -1.67
CA ASP A 177 12.59 4.82 -2.78
C ASP A 177 11.43 4.52 -3.74
N GLU A 178 10.21 4.39 -3.22
CA GLU A 178 9.01 4.13 -4.02
C GLU A 178 7.79 4.92 -3.50
N PHE A 179 6.77 5.06 -4.36
CA PHE A 179 5.45 5.55 -4.00
C PHE A 179 4.42 4.42 -4.06
N LEU A 180 3.53 4.36 -3.07
CA LEU A 180 2.28 3.60 -3.12
C LEU A 180 1.13 4.61 -3.21
N VAL A 181 0.32 4.58 -4.26
CA VAL A 181 -0.71 5.60 -4.48
C VAL A 181 -2.08 4.96 -4.59
N HIS A 182 -2.98 5.38 -3.69
CA HIS A 182 -4.35 4.89 -3.64
C HIS A 182 -5.31 5.86 -4.33
N GLY A 183 -6.06 5.37 -5.33
CA GLY A 183 -7.19 6.08 -5.92
C GLY A 183 -8.45 5.89 -5.06
N VAL A 184 -8.68 6.82 -4.13
CA VAL A 184 -9.69 6.66 -3.05
C VAL A 184 -11.10 6.48 -3.59
N ASP A 185 -11.48 7.18 -4.66
CA ASP A 185 -12.87 7.17 -5.12
C ASP A 185 -13.26 5.82 -5.76
N VAL A 186 -12.26 5.00 -6.15
CA VAL A 186 -12.46 3.67 -6.77
C VAL A 186 -11.94 2.49 -5.92
N GLU A 187 -11.26 2.75 -4.80
CA GLU A 187 -10.63 1.72 -3.98
C GLU A 187 -11.65 0.70 -3.41
N GLY A 188 -11.33 -0.60 -3.54
CA GLY A 188 -12.16 -1.70 -3.04
C GLY A 188 -13.48 -1.94 -3.79
N LYS A 189 -13.80 -1.15 -4.82
CA LYS A 189 -15.09 -1.23 -5.55
C LYS A 189 -15.07 -2.12 -6.79
N ALA A 190 -13.89 -2.46 -7.31
CA ALA A 190 -13.72 -3.19 -8.58
C ALA A 190 -14.54 -2.58 -9.75
N SER A 191 -14.70 -1.25 -9.74
CA SER A 191 -15.58 -0.50 -10.63
C SER A 191 -14.83 0.35 -11.67
N GLY A 192 -13.55 0.03 -11.92
CA GLY A 192 -12.68 0.73 -12.87
C GLY A 192 -11.63 1.62 -12.21
N ILE A 193 -10.62 1.99 -13.00
CA ILE A 193 -9.43 2.73 -12.57
C ILE A 193 -9.56 4.24 -12.74
N GLU A 194 -8.70 5.01 -12.06
CA GLU A 194 -8.57 6.45 -12.27
C GLU A 194 -7.44 6.79 -13.26
N GLN A 195 -7.76 6.82 -14.55
CA GLN A 195 -6.77 7.06 -15.61
C GLN A 195 -6.06 8.42 -15.49
N GLU A 196 -6.77 9.49 -15.09
CA GLU A 196 -6.15 10.80 -14.88
C GLU A 196 -5.11 10.79 -13.75
N LEU A 197 -5.35 9.99 -12.70
CA LEU A 197 -4.36 9.80 -11.65
C LEU A 197 -3.13 9.09 -12.21
N ILE A 198 -3.31 8.01 -12.98
CA ILE A 198 -2.22 7.26 -13.62
C ILE A 198 -1.39 8.14 -14.57
N GLU A 199 -2.04 9.08 -15.29
CA GLU A 199 -1.36 10.09 -16.13
C GLU A 199 -0.40 10.98 -15.33
N ILE A 200 -0.72 11.30 -14.08
CA ILE A 200 0.17 12.02 -13.17
C ILE A 200 1.30 11.10 -12.71
N LEU A 201 0.97 9.86 -12.30
CA LEU A 201 1.91 8.92 -11.69
C LEU A 201 3.03 8.48 -12.65
N LYS A 202 2.75 8.33 -13.95
CA LYS A 202 3.76 7.93 -14.94
C LYS A 202 4.92 8.93 -15.11
N GLN A 203 4.78 10.13 -14.55
CA GLN A 203 5.78 11.19 -14.56
C GLN A 203 6.69 11.15 -13.31
N ALA A 204 6.48 10.22 -12.38
CA ALA A 204 7.36 10.03 -11.23
C ALA A 204 8.75 9.56 -11.68
N ASP A 205 9.79 10.06 -11.00
CA ASP A 205 11.19 9.70 -11.28
C ASP A 205 11.60 8.36 -10.63
N ILE A 206 10.82 7.90 -9.65
CA ILE A 206 11.03 6.66 -8.89
C ILE A 206 9.84 5.73 -9.07
N PRO A 207 9.97 4.41 -8.77
CA PRO A 207 8.88 3.46 -8.91
C PRO A 207 7.60 3.90 -8.20
N VAL A 208 6.46 3.67 -8.84
CA VAL A 208 5.14 3.98 -8.29
C VAL A 208 4.21 2.80 -8.51
N THR A 209 3.53 2.41 -7.44
CA THR A 209 2.52 1.36 -7.45
C THR A 209 1.15 1.99 -7.29
N TYR A 210 0.27 1.76 -8.24
CA TYR A 210 -1.12 2.18 -8.19
C TYR A 210 -2.00 1.12 -7.50
N ALA A 211 -2.81 1.57 -6.55
CA ALA A 211 -3.79 0.76 -5.84
C ALA A 211 -5.19 1.39 -6.01
N GLY A 212 -6.17 0.61 -6.47
CA GLY A 212 -7.58 1.02 -6.46
C GLY A 212 -8.36 0.69 -7.74
N GLY A 213 -9.57 0.16 -7.56
CA GLY A 213 -10.56 0.05 -8.64
C GLY A 213 -10.35 -1.07 -9.67
N ILE A 214 -9.20 -1.73 -9.69
CA ILE A 214 -8.90 -2.85 -10.61
C ILE A 214 -9.88 -4.00 -10.37
N GLY A 215 -10.72 -4.28 -11.36
CA GLY A 215 -11.72 -5.35 -11.31
C GLY A 215 -11.64 -6.33 -12.47
N SER A 216 -10.79 -6.07 -13.47
CA SER A 216 -10.70 -6.84 -14.71
C SER A 216 -9.28 -6.85 -15.30
N MET A 217 -9.03 -7.74 -16.26
CA MET A 217 -7.78 -7.74 -17.03
C MET A 217 -7.70 -6.52 -17.98
N GLU A 218 -8.85 -6.02 -18.43
CA GLU A 218 -8.97 -4.80 -19.23
C GLU A 218 -8.47 -3.57 -18.48
N ASP A 219 -8.74 -3.48 -17.17
CA ASP A 219 -8.21 -2.41 -16.31
C ASP A 219 -6.67 -2.43 -16.30
N LEU A 220 -6.05 -3.61 -16.25
CA LEU A 220 -4.59 -3.74 -16.28
C LEU A 220 -4.00 -3.29 -17.60
N GLU A 221 -4.65 -3.62 -18.71
CA GLU A 221 -4.23 -3.15 -20.03
C GLU A 221 -4.38 -1.62 -20.15
N GLN A 222 -5.41 -1.04 -19.54
CA GLN A 222 -5.56 0.42 -19.46
C GLN A 222 -4.46 1.05 -18.60
N ILE A 223 -4.15 0.52 -17.42
CA ILE A 223 -3.01 0.99 -16.60
C ILE A 223 -1.72 0.94 -17.40
N ARG A 224 -1.46 -0.17 -18.11
CA ARG A 224 -0.25 -0.33 -18.92
C ARG A 224 -0.16 0.72 -20.01
N ARG A 225 -1.25 1.00 -20.73
CA ARG A 225 -1.30 2.00 -21.80
C ARG A 225 -1.16 3.42 -21.26
N THR A 226 -2.02 3.81 -20.33
CA THR A 226 -2.05 5.16 -19.74
C THR A 226 -0.74 5.46 -19.02
N GLY A 227 -0.23 4.49 -18.24
CA GLY A 227 1.01 4.58 -17.49
C GLY A 227 2.28 4.36 -18.31
N ASN A 228 2.19 4.13 -19.63
CA ASN A 228 3.32 3.79 -20.51
C ASN A 228 4.21 2.63 -19.96
N GLY A 229 3.59 1.67 -19.28
CA GLY A 229 4.28 0.54 -18.63
C GLY A 229 5.16 0.91 -17.43
N LYS A 230 5.16 2.18 -16.98
CA LYS A 230 5.99 2.68 -15.86
C LYS A 230 5.33 2.61 -14.49
N VAL A 231 4.00 2.43 -14.45
CA VAL A 231 3.22 2.36 -13.22
C VAL A 231 2.99 0.89 -12.90
N ASP A 232 3.48 0.46 -11.73
CA ASP A 232 3.21 -0.86 -11.16
C ASP A 232 1.79 -0.88 -10.57
N PHE A 233 1.27 -2.06 -10.23
CA PHE A 233 -0.07 -2.20 -9.69
C PHE A 233 -0.15 -3.22 -8.57
N THR A 234 -1.14 -3.06 -7.70
CA THR A 234 -1.54 -4.04 -6.68
C THR A 234 -3.03 -4.37 -6.80
N ILE A 235 -3.39 -5.61 -6.52
CA ILE A 235 -4.76 -6.11 -6.52
C ILE A 235 -5.00 -6.84 -5.20
N GLY A 236 -5.97 -6.34 -4.43
CA GLY A 236 -6.47 -7.00 -3.22
C GLY A 236 -7.71 -7.86 -3.53
N SER A 237 -8.89 -7.39 -3.12
CA SER A 237 -10.16 -8.13 -3.17
C SER A 237 -10.59 -8.69 -4.53
N ALA A 238 -10.12 -8.14 -5.66
CA ALA A 238 -10.48 -8.64 -6.99
C ALA A 238 -9.66 -9.88 -7.41
N LEU A 239 -8.59 -10.22 -6.69
CA LEU A 239 -7.76 -11.40 -6.93
C LEU A 239 -8.45 -12.66 -6.39
N ASP A 240 -8.46 -13.74 -7.17
CA ASP A 240 -9.10 -15.02 -6.79
C ASP A 240 -8.51 -15.64 -5.53
N LEU A 241 -7.21 -15.39 -5.26
CA LEU A 241 -6.51 -15.69 -4.02
C LEU A 241 -7.26 -15.18 -2.78
N PHE A 242 -8.00 -14.09 -2.92
CA PHE A 242 -8.80 -13.46 -1.87
C PHE A 242 -10.29 -13.42 -2.18
N GLY A 243 -10.79 -14.39 -2.97
CA GLY A 243 -12.22 -14.53 -3.29
C GLY A 243 -12.72 -13.70 -4.47
N GLY A 244 -11.82 -13.01 -5.17
CA GLY A 244 -12.12 -12.27 -6.39
C GLY A 244 -12.23 -13.15 -7.64
N ARG A 245 -12.16 -12.52 -8.82
CA ARG A 245 -12.32 -13.20 -10.13
C ARG A 245 -11.08 -13.15 -11.01
N ILE A 246 -10.12 -12.28 -10.68
CA ILE A 246 -8.88 -12.13 -11.45
C ILE A 246 -7.94 -13.28 -11.07
N PRO A 247 -7.48 -14.11 -12.01
CA PRO A 247 -6.68 -15.29 -11.67
C PRO A 247 -5.25 -14.93 -11.25
N TYR A 248 -4.85 -15.29 -10.02
CA TYR A 248 -3.49 -15.08 -9.52
C TYR A 248 -2.42 -15.69 -10.43
N GLU A 249 -2.68 -16.88 -10.98
CA GLU A 249 -1.76 -17.57 -11.89
C GLU A 249 -1.43 -16.77 -13.16
N VAL A 250 -2.30 -15.83 -13.56
CA VAL A 250 -2.05 -14.91 -14.67
C VAL A 250 -1.31 -13.67 -14.18
N ILE A 251 -1.70 -13.14 -13.02
CA ILE A 251 -1.17 -11.89 -12.47
C ILE A 251 0.27 -12.02 -11.98
N LYS A 252 0.66 -13.20 -11.48
CA LYS A 252 2.03 -13.42 -10.99
C LYS A 252 3.11 -13.29 -12.06
N GLU A 253 2.76 -13.40 -13.35
CA GLU A 253 3.70 -13.30 -14.47
C GLU A 253 4.13 -11.83 -14.76
N TYR A 254 3.58 -10.83 -14.07
CA TYR A 254 3.97 -9.43 -14.21
C TYR A 254 5.16 -9.07 -13.30
N HIS A 255 6.39 -9.18 -13.83
CA HIS A 255 7.68 -8.93 -13.12
C HIS A 255 8.41 -7.63 -13.45
#